data_AF-A0A6A3YAQ4-F1
#
_entry.id   AF-A0A6A3YAQ4-F1
#
_cell.length_a   1.000
_cell.length_b   1.000
_cell.length_c   1.000
_cell.angle_alpha   90.00
_cell.angle_beta   90.00
_cell.angle_gamma   90.00
#
_symmetry.space_group_name_H-M   'P 1'
#
loop_
_entity.id
_entity.type
_entity.pdbx_description
1 polymer ?
#
loop_
_entity_poly.entity_id
_entity_poly.type
_entity_poly.pdbx_seq_one_letter_code
_entity_poly.pdbx_strand_id
1 'polypeptide(L)'
;MPEDVGVELLSAQKSTDAAVLRDFLENLNARLEGQGKVAWYSYRDDVSVKFCRTLCELLVAAGDSELVNFFFSKLCPSLDGLEDNESLIQPMISIVRAFDWNDIGQVILKTFGEFVSRRGEILGASNLEMNLKVVTGLDNGAAKQALLKLAAEKAACFPKDGLCLDGPVELLLEHAIRCEDKTIFDSVVNVFKEVDASLLEYVATTISQSIRDMDPTNERYPVLASIVSKRIEWLKSQIEVLDKPFTWEMSDAEFSDNAKVQAFLRGPAVSMKMTKSVHKFKGFQDARNCAADWMRNNQRNASFEMQASSTSGNAIVTITKTRKWYTGCQRNCTGTRRS
;
A
#
# COMPACT_ATOMS: atom_id res chain seq x y z
N MET A 1 23.15 21.35 12.50
CA MET A 1 23.62 22.22 11.41
C MET A 1 23.66 23.67 11.88
N PRO A 2 24.40 24.60 11.23
CA PRO A 2 24.54 25.99 11.70
C PRO A 2 23.20 26.73 11.89
N GLU A 3 22.23 26.45 11.02
CA GLU A 3 20.86 26.98 11.08
C GLU A 3 20.06 26.47 12.28
N ASP A 4 20.29 25.22 12.73
CA ASP A 4 19.68 24.70 13.96
C ASP A 4 20.10 25.54 15.18
N VAL A 5 21.38 25.91 15.25
CA VAL A 5 21.91 26.75 16.34
C VAL A 5 21.31 28.15 16.26
N GLY A 6 21.17 28.70 15.05
CA GLY A 6 20.56 30.02 14.84
C GLY A 6 19.10 30.08 15.29
N VAL A 7 18.28 29.09 14.91
CA VAL A 7 16.87 29.06 15.31
C VAL A 7 16.70 28.75 16.81
N GLU A 8 17.58 27.94 17.39
CA GLU A 8 17.59 27.70 18.84
C GLU A 8 17.93 28.95 19.65
N LEU A 9 18.87 29.77 19.18
CA LEU A 9 19.19 31.04 19.82
C LEU A 9 18.01 32.01 19.79
N LEU A 10 17.30 32.10 18.66
CA LEU A 10 16.09 32.91 18.55
C LEU A 10 14.99 32.41 19.50
N SER A 11 14.80 31.10 19.58
CA SER A 11 13.87 30.46 20.51
C SER A 11 14.23 30.70 21.97
N ALA A 12 15.51 30.54 22.33
CA ALA A 12 16.00 30.79 23.70
C ALA A 12 15.83 32.25 24.13
N GLN A 13 15.95 33.20 23.20
CA GLN A 13 15.70 34.62 23.44
C GLN A 13 14.20 34.97 23.55
N LYS A 14 13.30 34.01 23.28
CA LYS A 14 11.86 34.22 23.15
C LYS A 14 11.53 35.37 22.19
N SER A 15 12.34 35.51 21.14
CA SER A 15 12.15 36.55 20.15
C SER A 15 10.94 36.19 19.29
N THR A 16 9.76 36.69 19.68
CA THR A 16 8.52 36.58 18.90
C THR A 16 8.34 37.76 17.95
N ASP A 17 9.35 38.60 17.79
CA ASP A 17 9.32 39.73 16.88
C ASP A 17 9.35 39.23 15.43
N ALA A 18 8.26 39.49 14.71
CA ALA A 18 8.09 39.09 13.32
C ALA A 18 9.16 39.69 12.40
N ALA A 19 9.62 40.93 12.63
CA ALA A 19 10.64 41.56 11.79
C ALA A 19 12.00 40.88 11.97
N VAL A 20 12.39 40.56 13.21
CA VAL A 20 13.63 39.82 13.50
C VAL A 20 13.60 38.43 12.85
N LEU A 21 12.45 37.76 12.93
CA LEU A 21 12.28 36.44 12.31
C LEU A 21 12.30 36.54 10.78
N ARG A 22 11.69 37.59 10.20
CA ARG A 22 11.72 37.88 8.76
C ARG A 22 13.15 38.04 8.26
N ASP A 23 13.91 38.93 8.89
CA ASP A 23 15.30 39.20 8.54
C ASP A 23 16.14 37.92 8.62
N PHE A 24 15.94 37.09 9.64
CA PHE A 24 16.63 35.81 9.76
C PHE A 24 16.31 34.87 8.60
N LEU A 25 15.04 34.70 8.26
CA LEU A 25 14.60 33.79 7.18
C LEU A 25 15.02 34.27 5.79
N GLU A 26 14.95 35.58 5.53
CA GLU A 26 15.41 36.16 4.26
C GLU A 26 16.92 36.00 4.06
N ASN A 27 17.71 36.25 5.11
CA ASN A 27 19.15 36.01 5.08
C ASN A 27 19.49 34.53 4.87
N LEU A 28 18.75 33.62 5.50
CA LEU A 28 18.90 32.19 5.29
C LEU A 28 18.59 31.81 3.85
N ASN A 29 17.45 32.27 3.30
CA ASN A 29 17.07 31.97 1.92
C ASN A 29 18.11 32.49 0.92
N ALA A 30 18.57 33.73 1.07
CA ALA A 30 19.60 34.31 0.21
C ALA A 30 20.91 33.51 0.24
N ARG A 31 21.31 33.02 1.44
CA ARG A 31 22.49 32.17 1.58
C ARG A 31 22.33 30.82 0.87
N LEU A 32 21.15 30.20 0.98
CA LEU A 32 20.86 28.93 0.31
C LEU A 32 20.79 29.09 -1.22
N GLU A 33 20.18 30.16 -1.72
CA GLU A 33 20.14 30.47 -3.16
C GLU A 33 21.54 30.76 -3.72
N GLY A 34 22.38 31.49 -2.97
CA GLY A 34 23.76 31.80 -3.36
C GLY A 34 24.70 30.60 -3.45
N GLN A 35 24.32 29.44 -2.88
CA GLN A 35 25.13 28.21 -2.93
C GLN A 35 24.99 27.41 -4.23
N GLY A 36 24.15 27.83 -5.18
CA GLY A 36 24.19 27.35 -6.56
C GLY A 36 24.04 25.84 -6.77
N LYS A 37 23.37 25.11 -5.86
CA LYS A 37 23.08 23.68 -6.06
C LYS A 37 22.11 23.52 -7.23
N VAL A 38 22.64 22.98 -8.32
CA VAL A 38 21.98 22.74 -9.61
C VAL A 38 20.72 21.88 -9.43
N ALA A 39 19.60 22.39 -9.92
CA ALA A 39 18.21 21.95 -9.76
C ALA A 39 17.84 20.58 -10.37
N TRP A 40 18.75 19.62 -10.46
CA TRP A 40 18.47 18.31 -11.09
C TRP A 40 17.90 17.26 -10.13
N TYR A 41 17.84 17.55 -8.83
CA TYR A 41 16.95 16.89 -7.90
C TYR A 41 16.57 17.89 -6.82
N SER A 42 15.27 18.14 -6.61
CA SER A 42 14.74 19.11 -5.65
C SER A 42 14.87 18.64 -4.19
N TYR A 43 16.01 18.08 -3.80
CA TYR A 43 16.30 17.73 -2.42
C TYR A 43 16.92 18.95 -1.74
N ARG A 44 16.08 19.80 -1.15
CA ARG A 44 16.57 20.72 -0.13
C ARG A 44 16.74 19.95 1.17
N ASP A 45 17.81 19.16 1.24
CA ASP A 45 18.34 18.64 2.52
C ASP A 45 19.09 19.75 3.29
N ASP A 46 18.91 21.01 2.91
CA ASP A 46 19.64 22.16 3.45
C ASP A 46 19.06 22.65 4.79
N VAL A 47 17.96 22.06 5.26
CA VAL A 47 17.28 22.42 6.49
C VAL A 47 16.80 21.16 7.21
N SER A 48 17.08 21.04 8.51
CA SER A 48 16.79 19.84 9.28
C SER A 48 15.34 19.80 9.79
N VAL A 49 14.82 18.61 10.09
CA VAL A 49 13.52 18.45 10.77
C VAL A 49 13.48 19.19 12.11
N LYS A 50 14.60 19.20 12.84
CA LYS A 50 14.74 19.92 14.12
C LYS A 50 14.59 21.44 13.92
N PHE A 51 15.19 21.99 12.87
CA PHE A 51 15.01 23.38 12.51
C PHE A 51 13.55 23.68 12.22
N CYS A 52 12.90 22.88 11.36
CA CYS A 52 11.50 23.08 10.98
C CYS A 52 10.58 23.08 12.21
N ARG A 53 10.79 22.12 13.13
CA ARG A 53 10.02 22.05 14.39
C ARG A 53 10.14 23.32 15.21
N THR A 54 11.36 23.75 15.48
CA THR A 54 11.64 24.96 16.29
C THR A 54 11.11 26.22 15.62
N LEU A 55 11.25 26.32 14.31
CA LEU A 55 10.78 27.47 13.55
C LEU A 55 9.25 27.53 13.52
N CYS A 56 8.53 26.41 13.37
CA CYS A 56 7.07 26.39 13.44
C CYS A 56 6.55 26.96 14.76
N GLU A 57 7.20 26.65 15.89
CA GLU A 57 6.84 27.21 17.20
C GLU A 57 7.03 28.74 17.23
N LEU A 58 8.15 29.23 16.69
CA LEU A 58 8.42 30.66 16.56
C LEU A 58 7.44 31.38 15.63
N LEU A 59 7.07 30.76 14.52
CA LEU A 59 6.09 31.29 13.56
C LEU A 59 4.72 31.44 14.22
N VAL A 60 4.26 30.44 14.96
CA VAL A 60 3.01 30.52 15.74
C VAL A 60 3.09 31.67 16.74
N ALA A 61 4.21 31.80 17.45
CA ALA A 61 4.37 32.85 18.46
C ALA A 61 4.46 34.27 17.85
N ALA A 62 5.00 34.41 16.63
CA ALA A 62 5.07 35.68 15.91
C ALA A 62 3.71 36.11 15.33
N GLY A 63 2.82 35.16 15.03
CA GLY A 63 1.46 35.45 14.57
C GLY A 63 1.39 36.12 13.19
N ASP A 64 2.41 35.96 12.35
CA ASP A 64 2.50 36.56 11.01
C ASP A 64 2.33 35.50 9.91
N SER A 65 1.21 35.57 9.19
CA SER A 65 0.88 34.61 8.12
C SER A 65 1.77 34.78 6.88
N GLU A 66 2.34 35.95 6.63
CA GLU A 66 3.30 36.15 5.54
C GLU A 66 4.59 35.37 5.81
N LEU A 67 5.04 35.34 7.07
CA LEU A 67 6.21 34.55 7.47
C LEU A 67 5.98 33.05 7.35
N VAL A 68 4.78 32.58 7.74
CA VAL A 68 4.38 31.18 7.53
C VAL A 68 4.46 30.85 6.04
N ASN A 69 3.83 31.66 5.18
CA ASN A 69 3.89 31.48 3.74
C ASN A 69 5.31 31.51 3.18
N PHE A 70 6.14 32.44 3.64
CA PHE A 70 7.54 32.52 3.23
C PHE A 70 8.30 31.24 3.58
N PHE A 71 8.21 30.78 4.84
CA PHE A 71 8.88 29.56 5.28
C PHE A 71 8.44 28.35 4.45
N PHE A 72 7.14 28.06 4.38
CA PHE A 72 6.66 26.86 3.67
C PHE A 72 6.90 26.90 2.16
N SER A 73 6.93 28.09 1.54
CA SER A 73 7.16 28.20 0.10
C SER A 73 8.64 28.25 -0.30
N LYS A 74 9.50 28.79 0.58
CA LYS A 74 10.90 29.09 0.26
C LYS A 74 11.92 28.29 1.04
N LEU A 75 11.59 27.70 2.17
CA LEU A 75 12.59 27.10 3.06
C LEU A 75 12.22 25.70 3.54
N CYS A 76 10.93 25.39 3.70
CA CYS A 76 10.49 24.08 4.15
C CYS A 76 10.98 23.01 3.17
N PRO A 77 11.67 21.96 3.66
CA PRO A 77 12.05 20.83 2.85
C PRO A 77 10.81 20.00 2.49
N SER A 78 10.94 19.13 1.50
CA SER A 78 9.92 18.11 1.25
C SER A 78 9.85 17.17 2.46
N LEU A 79 8.67 17.05 3.06
CA LEU A 79 8.48 16.27 4.29
C LEU A 79 8.41 14.76 4.04
N ASP A 80 8.29 14.33 2.79
CA ASP A 80 8.01 12.94 2.42
C ASP A 80 9.20 12.03 2.76
N GLY A 81 9.03 11.10 3.71
CA GLY A 81 10.02 10.08 4.05
C GLY A 81 11.30 10.57 4.74
N LEU A 82 11.29 11.79 5.29
CA LEU A 82 12.41 12.33 6.09
C LEU A 82 12.48 11.64 7.46
N GLU A 83 13.70 11.33 7.92
CA GLU A 83 13.92 10.80 9.27
C GLU A 83 13.38 11.77 10.34
N ASP A 84 12.70 11.25 11.37
CA ASP A 84 12.06 12.00 12.47
C ASP A 84 10.97 13.00 12.03
N ASN A 85 10.49 12.95 10.79
CA ASN A 85 9.49 13.89 10.29
C ASN A 85 8.16 13.87 11.06
N GLU A 86 7.81 12.74 11.69
CA GLU A 86 6.65 12.63 12.57
C GLU A 86 6.66 13.64 13.72
N SER A 87 7.84 14.09 14.16
CA SER A 87 7.96 15.14 15.18
C SER A 87 7.40 16.49 14.73
N LEU A 88 7.13 16.67 13.43
CA LEU A 88 6.48 17.86 12.87
C LEU A 88 4.95 17.82 12.93
N ILE A 89 4.32 16.69 13.25
CA ILE A 89 2.86 16.57 13.26
C ILE A 89 2.22 17.61 14.20
N GLN A 90 2.70 17.70 15.45
CA GLN A 90 2.17 18.67 16.42
C GLN A 90 2.44 20.13 16.00
N PRO A 91 3.67 20.51 15.59
CA PRO A 91 3.92 21.84 15.02
C PRO A 91 3.01 22.21 13.84
N MET A 92 2.73 21.28 12.92
CA MET A 92 1.83 21.51 11.80
C MET A 92 0.38 21.73 12.26
N ILE A 93 -0.09 20.95 13.22
CA ILE A 93 -1.41 21.15 13.84
C ILE A 93 -1.48 22.54 14.48
N SER A 94 -0.43 22.96 15.20
CA SER A 94 -0.37 24.28 15.82
C SER A 94 -0.41 25.42 14.80
N ILE A 95 0.32 25.32 13.69
CA ILE A 95 0.25 26.28 12.58
C ILE A 95 -1.17 26.36 12.02
N VAL A 96 -1.77 25.23 11.66
CA VAL A 96 -3.10 25.21 11.04
C VAL A 96 -4.19 25.74 11.99
N ARG A 97 -4.02 25.58 13.30
CA ARG A 97 -4.94 26.13 14.31
C ARG A 97 -4.72 27.63 14.59
N ALA A 98 -3.49 28.12 14.48
CA ALA A 98 -3.15 29.48 14.86
C ALA A 98 -3.51 30.53 13.80
N PHE A 99 -3.59 30.12 12.53
CA PHE A 99 -3.75 31.04 11.39
C PHE A 99 -5.05 30.77 10.63
N ASP A 100 -5.59 31.80 9.97
CA ASP A 100 -6.74 31.63 9.07
C ASP A 100 -6.34 30.74 7.89
N TRP A 101 -7.18 29.73 7.60
CA TRP A 101 -6.94 28.80 6.51
C TRP A 101 -6.86 29.50 5.14
N ASN A 102 -7.54 30.62 4.96
CA ASN A 102 -7.48 31.37 3.70
C ASN A 102 -6.09 31.99 3.46
N ASP A 103 -5.35 32.28 4.52
CA ASP A 103 -4.04 32.92 4.42
C ASP A 103 -2.93 31.90 4.15
N ILE A 104 -3.01 30.72 4.77
CA ILE A 104 -1.91 29.72 4.75
C ILE A 104 -2.27 28.41 4.04
N GLY A 105 -3.54 28.17 3.74
CA GLY A 105 -4.02 26.86 3.30
C GLY A 105 -3.36 26.38 2.00
N GLN A 106 -3.14 27.28 1.05
CA GLN A 106 -2.50 26.94 -0.23
C GLN A 106 -1.07 26.43 -0.05
N VAL A 107 -0.27 27.06 0.82
CA VAL A 107 1.13 26.66 1.03
C VAL A 107 1.23 25.33 1.78
N ILE A 108 0.30 25.09 2.73
CA ILE A 108 0.23 23.83 3.47
C ILE A 108 -0.21 22.67 2.55
N LEU A 109 -1.24 22.88 1.72
CA LEU A 109 -1.67 21.89 0.74
C LEU A 109 -0.56 21.54 -0.24
N LYS A 110 0.21 22.53 -0.69
CA LYS A 110 1.36 22.29 -1.55
C LYS A 110 2.41 21.43 -0.85
N THR A 111 2.73 21.74 0.41
CA THR A 111 3.74 21.03 1.21
C THR A 111 3.40 19.54 1.35
N PHE A 112 2.16 19.19 1.71
CA PHE A 112 1.72 17.80 1.78
C PHE A 112 1.44 17.17 0.41
N GLY A 113 1.19 18.01 -0.60
CA GLY A 113 0.91 17.60 -1.97
C GLY A 113 2.16 17.25 -2.77
N GLU A 114 3.35 17.62 -2.31
CA GLU A 114 4.60 17.27 -2.97
C GLU A 114 4.86 15.76 -2.86
N PHE A 115 5.11 15.10 -3.98
CA PHE A 115 5.50 13.68 -4.02
C PHE A 115 6.94 13.60 -4.48
N VAL A 116 7.80 13.01 -3.66
CA VAL A 116 9.20 12.83 -4.03
C VAL A 116 9.44 11.34 -4.17
N SER A 117 9.66 10.89 -5.40
CA SER A 117 10.11 9.52 -5.66
C SER A 117 11.52 9.34 -5.10
N ARG A 118 11.62 9.02 -3.81
CA ARG A 118 12.89 8.65 -3.19
C ARG A 118 13.33 7.31 -3.75
N ARG A 119 14.47 7.29 -4.42
CA ARG A 119 15.23 6.04 -4.65
C ARG A 119 16.12 5.83 -3.43
N GLY A 120 15.66 5.02 -2.47
CA GLY A 120 16.39 4.73 -1.23
C GLY A 120 15.46 4.17 -0.14
N GLU A 121 16.02 3.86 1.04
CA GLU A 121 15.22 3.55 2.22
C GLU A 121 14.39 4.78 2.63
N ILE A 122 13.08 4.55 2.80
CA ILE A 122 12.17 5.52 3.40
C ILE A 122 12.40 5.43 4.92
N LEU A 123 12.95 6.50 5.51
CA LEU A 123 13.34 6.51 6.93
C LEU A 123 12.23 7.02 7.86
N GLY A 124 11.30 7.81 7.36
CA GLY A 124 10.18 8.35 8.13
C GLY A 124 8.84 8.23 7.41
N ALA A 125 7.82 8.87 7.98
CA ALA A 125 6.44 8.77 7.48
C ALA A 125 6.29 9.34 6.07
N SER A 126 5.38 8.79 5.27
CA SER A 126 5.03 9.38 3.97
C SER A 126 4.26 10.70 4.15
N ASN A 127 4.23 11.54 3.11
CA ASN A 127 3.42 12.76 3.11
C ASN A 127 1.92 12.47 3.30
N LEU A 128 1.42 11.34 2.78
CA LEU A 128 0.04 10.91 3.00
C LEU A 128 -0.21 10.59 4.48
N GLU A 129 0.70 9.85 5.11
CA GLU A 129 0.62 9.50 6.52
C GLU A 129 0.70 10.73 7.42
N MET A 130 1.68 11.62 7.17
CA MET A 130 1.84 12.89 7.87
C MET A 130 0.57 13.75 7.76
N ASN A 131 0.02 13.90 6.55
CA ASN A 131 -1.22 14.64 6.33
C ASN A 131 -2.37 14.05 7.16
N LEU A 132 -2.60 12.74 7.10
CA LEU A 132 -3.68 12.08 7.84
C LEU A 132 -3.50 12.17 9.37
N LYS A 133 -2.27 12.10 9.87
CA LYS A 133 -1.97 12.33 11.29
C LYS A 133 -2.24 13.78 11.70
N VAL A 134 -1.95 14.76 10.85
CA VAL A 134 -2.33 16.17 11.07
C VAL A 134 -3.85 16.32 11.06
N VAL A 135 -4.57 15.76 10.07
CA VAL A 135 -6.04 15.75 10.00
C VAL A 135 -6.67 15.19 11.27
N THR A 136 -6.05 14.17 11.88
CA THR A 136 -6.51 13.56 13.14
C THR A 136 -6.48 14.55 14.31
N GLY A 137 -5.50 15.46 14.33
CA GLY A 137 -5.39 16.47 15.36
C GLY A 137 -6.24 17.72 15.15
N LEU A 138 -6.92 17.86 14.00
CA LEU A 138 -7.70 19.05 13.65
C LEU A 138 -9.18 18.92 13.98
N ASP A 139 -9.74 20.06 14.39
CA ASP A 139 -11.17 20.25 14.57
C ASP A 139 -11.88 20.30 13.20
N ASN A 140 -13.19 20.03 13.19
CA ASN A 140 -13.95 20.07 11.95
C ASN A 140 -13.99 21.51 11.39
N GLY A 141 -13.65 21.65 10.12
CA GLY A 141 -13.58 22.96 9.45
C GLY A 141 -12.91 22.88 8.09
N ALA A 142 -12.73 24.03 7.44
CA ALA A 142 -12.19 24.14 6.09
C ALA A 142 -10.81 23.49 5.92
N ALA A 143 -9.92 23.67 6.90
CA ALA A 143 -8.59 23.10 6.88
C ALA A 143 -8.62 21.56 6.87
N LYS A 144 -9.38 20.95 7.80
CA LYS A 144 -9.54 19.50 7.88
C LYS A 144 -10.15 18.92 6.61
N GLN A 145 -11.18 19.57 6.06
CA GLN A 145 -11.82 19.15 4.82
C GLN A 145 -10.86 19.20 3.63
N ALA A 146 -10.11 20.30 3.46
CA ALA A 146 -9.16 20.46 2.38
C ALA A 146 -8.02 19.44 2.44
N LEU A 147 -7.48 19.21 3.64
CA LEU A 147 -6.41 18.22 3.87
C LEU A 147 -6.89 16.78 3.65
N LEU A 148 -8.10 16.45 4.09
CA LEU A 148 -8.70 15.14 3.85
C LEU A 148 -9.00 14.91 2.36
N LYS A 149 -9.45 15.96 1.64
CA LYS A 149 -9.62 15.91 0.19
C LYS A 149 -8.29 15.64 -0.51
N LEU A 150 -7.22 16.35 -0.12
CA LEU A 150 -5.87 16.11 -0.63
C LEU A 150 -5.43 14.66 -0.36
N ALA A 151 -5.68 14.14 0.84
CA ALA A 151 -5.34 12.75 1.18
C ALA A 151 -6.10 11.74 0.31
N ALA A 152 -7.39 11.98 0.04
CA ALA A 152 -8.21 11.13 -0.84
C ALA A 152 -7.69 11.14 -2.29
N GLU A 153 -7.37 12.33 -2.82
CA GLU A 153 -6.76 12.49 -4.16
C GLU A 153 -5.43 11.75 -4.25
N LYS A 154 -4.60 11.82 -3.19
CA LYS A 154 -3.33 11.12 -3.12
C LYS A 154 -3.50 9.60 -3.06
N ALA A 155 -4.39 9.11 -2.21
CA ALA A 155 -4.67 7.68 -2.07
C ALA A 155 -5.10 7.05 -3.41
N ALA A 156 -5.89 7.78 -4.22
CA ALA A 156 -6.29 7.33 -5.55
C ALA A 156 -5.12 7.16 -6.54
N CYS A 157 -3.98 7.80 -6.30
CA CYS A 157 -2.78 7.66 -7.13
C CYS A 157 -1.88 6.46 -6.74
N PHE A 158 -2.10 5.84 -5.57
CA PHE A 158 -1.27 4.71 -5.15
C PHE A 158 -1.64 3.42 -5.90
N PRO A 159 -0.67 2.53 -6.15
CA PRO A 159 -0.98 1.16 -6.53
C PRO A 159 -1.92 0.54 -5.50
N LYS A 160 -3.05 0.00 -5.97
CA LYS A 160 -4.12 -0.56 -5.13
C LYS A 160 -3.61 -1.60 -4.13
N ASP A 161 -2.62 -2.38 -4.56
CA ASP A 161 -2.04 -3.45 -3.76
C ASP A 161 -1.13 -2.92 -2.63
N GLY A 162 -0.47 -1.77 -2.84
CA GLY A 162 0.39 -1.14 -1.84
C GLY A 162 -0.40 -0.35 -0.81
N LEU A 163 -1.49 0.29 -1.24
CA LEU A 163 -2.31 1.12 -0.36
C LEU A 163 -2.86 0.32 0.84
N CYS A 164 -3.41 -0.88 0.60
CA CYS A 164 -4.07 -1.68 1.65
C CYS A 164 -3.12 -2.42 2.60
N LEU A 165 -1.81 -2.29 2.41
CA LEU A 165 -0.79 -2.93 3.24
C LEU A 165 -0.19 -1.99 4.30
N ASP A 166 -0.46 -0.68 4.21
CA ASP A 166 0.12 0.33 5.09
C ASP A 166 -0.93 1.01 6.00
N GLY A 167 -0.48 1.43 7.19
CA GLY A 167 -1.29 2.08 8.23
C GLY A 167 -2.11 3.34 7.85
N PRO A 168 -1.72 4.18 6.85
CA PRO A 168 -2.48 5.38 6.48
C PRO A 168 -3.91 5.11 5.98
N VAL A 169 -4.20 3.90 5.50
CA VAL A 169 -5.53 3.55 4.97
C VAL A 169 -6.64 3.60 6.01
N GLU A 170 -6.36 3.18 7.24
CA GLU A 170 -7.36 3.20 8.30
C GLU A 170 -7.74 4.63 8.67
N LEU A 171 -6.75 5.50 8.88
CA LEU A 171 -6.98 6.91 9.19
C LEU A 171 -7.79 7.59 8.07
N LEU A 172 -7.43 7.34 6.80
CA LEU A 172 -8.17 7.90 5.67
C LEU A 172 -9.64 7.49 5.69
N LEU A 173 -9.91 6.20 5.89
CA LEU A 173 -11.26 5.66 5.91
C LEU A 173 -12.05 6.17 7.12
N GLU A 174 -11.45 6.16 8.31
CA GLU A 174 -12.07 6.63 9.55
C GLU A 174 -12.51 8.10 9.42
N HIS A 175 -11.62 8.96 8.91
CA HIS A 175 -11.94 10.37 8.69
C HIS A 175 -12.97 10.56 7.58
N ALA A 176 -12.90 9.81 6.48
CA ALA A 176 -13.88 9.88 5.41
C ALA A 176 -15.29 9.47 5.87
N ILE A 177 -15.41 8.42 6.69
CA ILE A 177 -16.68 7.95 7.25
C ILE A 177 -17.33 9.02 8.15
N ARG A 178 -16.53 9.81 8.88
CA ARG A 178 -17.01 10.88 9.76
C ARG A 178 -17.13 12.24 9.09
N CYS A 179 -16.55 12.41 7.90
CA CYS A 179 -16.58 13.68 7.17
C CYS A 179 -18.00 14.00 6.70
N GLU A 180 -18.50 15.21 6.89
CA GLU A 180 -19.83 15.61 6.39
C GLU A 180 -19.87 15.70 4.86
N ASP A 181 -18.72 15.96 4.22
CA ASP A 181 -18.62 16.06 2.77
C ASP A 181 -18.74 14.67 2.12
N LYS A 182 -19.89 14.45 1.48
CA LYS A 182 -20.21 13.22 0.75
C LYS A 182 -19.23 12.96 -0.41
N THR A 183 -18.72 13.99 -1.05
CA THR A 183 -17.82 13.84 -2.20
C THR A 183 -16.46 13.26 -1.79
N ILE A 184 -15.98 13.64 -0.60
CA ILE A 184 -14.76 13.08 -0.01
C ILE A 184 -14.99 11.62 0.36
N PHE A 185 -16.11 11.31 1.03
CA PHE A 185 -16.49 9.94 1.36
C PHE A 185 -16.55 9.06 0.11
N ASP A 186 -17.29 9.48 -0.92
CA ASP A 186 -17.44 8.74 -2.16
C ASP A 186 -16.09 8.51 -2.86
N SER A 187 -15.23 9.52 -2.87
CA SER A 187 -13.87 9.43 -3.44
C SER A 187 -13.05 8.35 -2.74
N VAL A 188 -13.01 8.36 -1.41
CA VAL A 188 -12.25 7.39 -0.60
C VAL A 188 -12.80 5.98 -0.76
N VAL A 189 -14.11 5.80 -0.68
CA VAL A 189 -14.75 4.47 -0.83
C VAL A 189 -14.49 3.90 -2.22
N ASN A 190 -14.53 4.72 -3.27
CA ASN A 190 -14.28 4.25 -4.63
C ASN A 190 -12.87 3.67 -4.80
N VAL A 191 -11.87 4.19 -4.08
CA VAL A 191 -10.52 3.58 -4.05
C VAL A 191 -10.61 2.12 -3.59
N PHE A 192 -11.36 1.83 -2.54
CA PHE A 192 -11.46 0.48 -1.96
C PHE A 192 -12.39 -0.47 -2.73
N LYS A 193 -13.38 0.03 -3.47
CA LYS A 193 -14.24 -0.82 -4.32
C LYS A 193 -13.43 -1.57 -5.37
N GLU A 194 -12.38 -0.95 -5.87
CA GLU A 194 -11.54 -1.50 -6.92
C GLU A 194 -10.38 -2.39 -6.42
N VAL A 195 -10.15 -2.45 -5.11
CA VAL A 195 -9.11 -3.29 -4.49
C VAL A 195 -9.51 -4.76 -4.54
N ASP A 196 -8.53 -5.65 -4.74
CA ASP A 196 -8.75 -7.10 -4.70
C ASP A 196 -9.30 -7.56 -3.34
N ALA A 197 -10.28 -8.44 -3.34
CA ALA A 197 -10.95 -8.88 -2.12
C ALA A 197 -10.01 -9.61 -1.14
N SER A 198 -8.90 -10.16 -1.61
CA SER A 198 -7.85 -10.77 -0.77
C SER A 198 -7.11 -9.75 0.11
N LEU A 199 -7.03 -8.49 -0.33
CA LEU A 199 -6.28 -7.41 0.32
C LEU A 199 -7.15 -6.53 1.23
N LEU A 200 -8.47 -6.74 1.24
CA LEU A 200 -9.42 -5.94 1.99
C LEU A 200 -9.53 -6.30 3.48
N GLU A 201 -8.66 -7.16 4.03
CA GLU A 201 -8.80 -7.63 5.42
C GLU A 201 -8.81 -6.50 6.44
N TYR A 202 -7.83 -5.59 6.36
CA TYR A 202 -7.70 -4.47 7.28
C TYR A 202 -8.86 -3.48 7.11
N VAL A 203 -9.12 -3.08 5.86
CA VAL A 203 -10.23 -2.19 5.48
C VAL A 203 -11.58 -2.74 5.97
N ALA A 204 -11.86 -4.02 5.75
CA ALA A 204 -13.11 -4.64 6.17
C ALA A 204 -13.28 -4.63 7.70
N THR A 205 -12.19 -4.72 8.45
CA THR A 205 -12.22 -4.65 9.92
C THR A 205 -12.58 -3.25 10.39
N THR A 206 -11.89 -2.22 9.89
CA THR A 206 -12.20 -0.81 10.20
C THR A 206 -13.63 -0.43 9.81
N ILE A 207 -14.08 -0.86 8.63
CA ILE A 207 -15.46 -0.67 8.20
C ILE A 207 -16.43 -1.36 9.16
N SER A 208 -16.18 -2.63 9.51
CA SER A 208 -17.06 -3.40 10.38
C SER A 208 -17.17 -2.80 11.79
N GLN A 209 -16.13 -2.13 12.29
CA GLN A 209 -16.21 -1.38 13.54
C GLN A 209 -17.05 -0.11 13.35
N SER A 210 -16.81 0.65 12.28
CA SER A 210 -17.51 1.90 12.00
C SER A 210 -19.01 1.72 11.76
N ILE A 211 -19.41 0.61 11.13
CA ILE A 211 -20.82 0.32 10.84
C ILE A 211 -21.61 -0.07 12.11
N ARG A 212 -20.97 -0.65 13.14
CA ARG A 212 -21.69 -1.10 14.35
C ARG A 212 -22.44 0.03 15.05
N ASP A 213 -21.84 1.21 15.03
CA ASP A 213 -22.39 2.41 15.70
C ASP A 213 -23.17 3.30 14.72
N MET A 214 -23.26 2.90 13.44
CA MET A 214 -23.95 3.65 12.39
C MET A 214 -25.42 3.25 12.30
N ASP A 215 -26.30 4.25 12.20
CA ASP A 215 -27.72 4.03 11.90
C ASP A 215 -27.86 3.28 10.55
N PRO A 216 -28.57 2.13 10.51
CA PRO A 216 -28.81 1.40 9.26
C PRO A 216 -29.54 2.20 8.17
N THR A 217 -30.23 3.28 8.53
CA THR A 217 -30.89 4.20 7.58
C THR A 217 -29.92 5.22 6.97
N ASN A 218 -28.68 5.31 7.48
CA ASN A 218 -27.64 6.16 6.93
C ASN A 218 -27.28 5.71 5.51
N GLU A 219 -27.26 6.65 4.56
CA GLU A 219 -26.93 6.38 3.15
C GLU A 219 -25.53 5.77 2.93
N ARG A 220 -24.61 5.94 3.89
CA ARG A 220 -23.25 5.38 3.86
C ARG A 220 -23.22 3.90 4.23
N TYR A 221 -24.17 3.44 5.03
CA TYR A 221 -24.25 2.06 5.50
C TYR A 221 -24.21 1.04 4.35
N PRO A 222 -25.11 1.09 3.33
CA PRO A 222 -25.11 0.11 2.26
C PRO A 222 -23.82 0.15 1.42
N VAL A 223 -23.23 1.34 1.27
CA VAL A 223 -21.98 1.53 0.54
C VAL A 223 -20.83 0.83 1.24
N LEU A 224 -20.67 1.04 2.54
CA LEU A 224 -19.64 0.40 3.36
C LEU A 224 -19.86 -1.11 3.48
N ALA A 225 -21.11 -1.54 3.67
CA ALA A 225 -21.48 -2.94 3.75
C ALA A 225 -21.13 -3.71 2.46
N SER A 226 -21.20 -3.07 1.29
CA SER A 226 -20.82 -3.70 0.02
C SER A 226 -19.34 -4.10 -0.05
N ILE A 227 -18.43 -3.29 0.51
CA ILE A 227 -16.99 -3.58 0.57
C ILE A 227 -16.73 -4.80 1.47
N VAL A 228 -17.36 -4.81 2.65
CA VAL A 228 -17.27 -5.94 3.58
C VAL A 228 -17.85 -7.22 2.95
N SER A 229 -18.96 -7.10 2.23
CA SER A 229 -19.61 -8.24 1.56
C SER A 229 -18.69 -8.87 0.50
N LYS A 230 -17.99 -8.04 -0.29
CA LYS A 230 -16.97 -8.50 -1.25
C LYS A 230 -15.88 -9.35 -0.56
N ARG A 231 -15.40 -8.91 0.61
CA ARG A 231 -14.43 -9.68 1.42
C ARG A 231 -15.03 -10.98 1.95
N ILE A 232 -16.27 -10.96 2.44
CA ILE A 232 -16.97 -12.15 2.94
C ILE A 232 -17.16 -13.19 1.83
N GLU A 233 -17.58 -12.78 0.64
CA GLU A 233 -17.75 -13.69 -0.50
C GLU A 233 -16.43 -14.34 -0.91
N TRP A 234 -15.34 -13.56 -0.93
CA TRP A 234 -14.01 -14.11 -1.16
C TRP A 234 -13.64 -15.13 -0.08
N LEU A 235 -13.87 -14.83 1.21
CA LEU A 235 -13.58 -15.75 2.31
C LEU A 235 -14.39 -17.06 2.20
N LYS A 236 -15.67 -16.97 1.84
CA LYS A 236 -16.51 -18.15 1.56
C LYS A 236 -15.91 -19.01 0.44
N SER A 237 -15.47 -18.38 -0.65
CA SER A 237 -14.82 -19.12 -1.75
C SER A 237 -13.54 -19.84 -1.31
N GLN A 238 -12.77 -19.26 -0.37
CA GLN A 238 -11.59 -19.92 0.20
C GLN A 238 -11.97 -21.08 1.11
N ILE A 239 -13.01 -20.93 1.93
CA ILE A 239 -13.52 -21.99 2.81
C ILE A 239 -14.04 -23.17 1.98
N GLU A 240 -14.80 -22.92 0.91
CA GLU A 240 -15.29 -23.97 0.01
C GLU A 240 -14.16 -24.78 -0.63
N VAL A 241 -12.99 -24.17 -0.88
CA VAL A 241 -11.80 -24.88 -1.36
C VAL A 241 -11.21 -25.78 -0.27
N LEU A 242 -11.22 -25.32 0.98
CA LEU A 242 -10.69 -26.06 2.13
C LEU A 242 -11.60 -27.22 2.56
N ASP A 243 -12.92 -27.05 2.45
CA ASP A 243 -13.93 -28.06 2.82
C ASP A 243 -14.01 -29.22 1.82
N LYS A 244 -13.39 -29.10 0.64
CA LYS A 244 -13.35 -30.18 -0.33
C LYS A 244 -12.45 -31.31 0.18
N PRO A 245 -13.00 -32.52 0.40
CA PRO A 245 -12.19 -33.67 0.75
C PRO A 245 -11.17 -33.93 -0.35
N PHE A 246 -10.00 -34.44 0.02
CA PHE A 246 -8.95 -34.76 -0.94
C PHE A 246 -9.47 -35.69 -2.04
N THR A 247 -9.29 -35.27 -3.30
CA THR A 247 -9.52 -36.10 -4.47
C THR A 247 -8.23 -36.22 -5.29
N TRP A 248 -8.13 -37.29 -6.08
CA TRP A 248 -7.08 -37.44 -7.09
C TRP A 248 -7.44 -36.72 -8.40
N GLU A 249 -8.58 -36.04 -8.47
CA GLU A 249 -9.03 -35.31 -9.65
C GLU A 249 -8.40 -33.91 -9.67
N MET A 250 -7.70 -33.58 -10.75
CA MET A 250 -7.16 -32.24 -10.98
C MET A 250 -7.92 -31.62 -12.15
N SER A 251 -9.14 -31.13 -11.88
CA SER A 251 -10.12 -30.72 -12.91
C SER A 251 -9.58 -29.67 -13.89
N ASP A 252 -8.70 -28.78 -13.41
CA ASP A 252 -8.09 -27.70 -14.19
C ASP A 252 -6.72 -28.07 -14.77
N ALA A 253 -6.30 -29.33 -14.66
CA ALA A 253 -5.01 -29.79 -15.19
C ALA A 253 -4.92 -29.54 -16.70
N GLU A 254 -3.81 -28.94 -17.11
CA GLU A 254 -3.48 -28.69 -18.52
C GLU A 254 -2.33 -29.60 -18.94
N PHE A 255 -2.51 -30.31 -20.06
CA PHE A 255 -1.47 -31.14 -20.65
C PHE A 255 -1.58 -31.10 -22.19
N SER A 256 -0.98 -30.06 -22.78
CA SER A 256 -1.07 -29.75 -24.21
C SER A 256 -0.58 -30.88 -25.12
N ASP A 257 0.43 -31.62 -24.66
CA ASP A 257 1.14 -32.60 -25.50
C ASP A 257 0.35 -33.90 -25.70
N ASN A 258 -0.64 -34.19 -24.84
CA ASN A 258 -1.40 -35.43 -24.90
C ASN A 258 -2.78 -35.32 -24.19
N ALA A 259 -3.85 -35.27 -24.98
CA ALA A 259 -5.22 -35.18 -24.47
C ALA A 259 -5.64 -36.36 -23.57
N LYS A 260 -5.08 -37.57 -23.77
CA LYS A 260 -5.38 -38.74 -22.91
C LYS A 260 -4.72 -38.60 -21.54
N VAL A 261 -3.51 -38.04 -21.50
CA VAL A 261 -2.85 -37.71 -20.23
C VAL A 261 -3.63 -36.60 -19.52
N GLN A 262 -4.08 -35.57 -20.23
CA GLN A 262 -4.93 -34.52 -19.65
C GLN A 262 -6.23 -35.09 -19.06
N ALA A 263 -6.92 -35.96 -19.81
CA ALA A 263 -8.14 -36.61 -19.33
C ALA A 263 -7.88 -37.50 -18.10
N PHE A 264 -6.76 -38.22 -18.07
CA PHE A 264 -6.34 -38.97 -16.89
C PHE A 264 -6.10 -38.06 -15.68
N LEU A 265 -5.39 -36.94 -15.87
CA LEU A 265 -5.10 -35.98 -14.79
C LEU A 265 -6.39 -35.41 -14.18
N ARG A 266 -7.40 -35.14 -15.01
CA ARG A 266 -8.72 -34.67 -14.61
C ARG A 266 -9.63 -35.74 -14.00
N GLY A 267 -9.39 -37.03 -14.26
CA GLY A 267 -10.18 -38.15 -13.74
C GLY A 267 -9.74 -38.64 -12.35
N PRO A 268 -10.43 -39.61 -11.73
CA PRO A 268 -10.18 -40.04 -10.35
C PRO A 268 -9.01 -41.03 -10.19
N ALA A 269 -8.49 -41.58 -11.29
CA ALA A 269 -7.44 -42.59 -11.23
C ALA A 269 -6.12 -42.02 -10.70
N VAL A 270 -5.44 -42.78 -9.84
CA VAL A 270 -4.17 -42.39 -9.21
C VAL A 270 -2.99 -42.51 -10.16
N SER A 271 -3.03 -43.51 -11.05
CA SER A 271 -1.93 -43.82 -11.97
C SER A 271 -2.45 -44.24 -13.35
N MET A 272 -1.70 -43.90 -14.40
CA MET A 272 -1.93 -44.36 -15.78
C MET A 272 -0.65 -44.90 -16.39
N LYS A 273 -0.74 -46.01 -17.11
CA LYS A 273 0.34 -46.52 -17.97
C LYS A 273 0.16 -45.99 -19.38
N MET A 274 1.17 -45.28 -19.88
CA MET A 274 1.28 -44.87 -21.27
C MET A 274 1.80 -46.06 -22.08
N THR A 275 0.86 -46.84 -22.61
CA THR A 275 1.14 -47.90 -23.58
C THR A 275 1.12 -47.34 -25.01
N LYS A 276 1.43 -48.17 -26.02
CA LYS A 276 1.44 -47.77 -27.44
C LYS A 276 0.18 -47.02 -27.91
N SER A 277 -0.97 -47.30 -27.30
CA SER A 277 -2.26 -46.65 -27.57
C SER A 277 -2.38 -45.22 -27.04
N VAL A 278 -1.52 -44.83 -26.09
CA VAL A 278 -1.49 -43.50 -25.46
C VAL A 278 -0.33 -42.68 -25.99
N HIS A 279 0.86 -43.31 -26.10
CA HIS A 279 2.05 -42.72 -26.68
C HIS A 279 2.98 -43.84 -27.16
N LYS A 280 3.54 -43.70 -28.36
CA LYS A 280 4.37 -44.74 -28.98
C LYS A 280 5.85 -44.41 -28.76
N PHE A 281 6.48 -45.10 -27.82
CA PHE A 281 7.92 -44.99 -27.56
C PHE A 281 8.73 -45.84 -28.54
N LYS A 282 9.88 -45.32 -28.99
CA LYS A 282 10.86 -46.02 -29.85
C LYS A 282 11.67 -47.07 -29.09
N GLY A 283 11.75 -46.96 -27.78
CA GLY A 283 12.48 -47.88 -26.89
C GLY A 283 12.51 -47.38 -25.45
N PHE A 284 13.14 -48.14 -24.55
CA PHE A 284 13.18 -47.79 -23.12
C PHE A 284 13.87 -46.43 -22.88
N GLN A 285 14.94 -46.14 -23.61
CA GLN A 285 15.64 -44.86 -23.50
C GLN A 285 14.76 -43.67 -23.91
N ASP A 286 13.94 -43.84 -24.95
CA ASP A 286 13.00 -42.83 -25.43
C ASP A 286 11.89 -42.56 -24.39
N ALA A 287 11.35 -43.62 -23.79
CA ALA A 287 10.41 -43.51 -22.67
C ALA A 287 11.03 -42.79 -21.45
N ARG A 288 12.30 -43.09 -21.13
CA ARG A 288 13.01 -42.45 -20.03
C ARG A 288 13.25 -40.96 -20.27
N ASN A 289 13.65 -40.60 -21.49
CA ASN A 289 13.86 -39.20 -21.86
C ASN A 289 12.53 -38.42 -21.81
N CYS A 290 11.45 -38.99 -22.38
CA CYS A 290 10.11 -38.40 -22.34
C CYS A 290 9.62 -38.14 -20.91
N ALA A 291 9.77 -39.12 -20.00
CA ALA A 291 9.45 -38.94 -18.60
C ALA A 291 10.29 -37.82 -17.95
N ALA A 292 11.59 -37.75 -18.24
CA ALA A 292 12.47 -36.73 -17.70
C ALA A 292 12.13 -35.32 -18.22
N ASP A 293 11.83 -35.17 -19.51
CA ASP A 293 11.51 -33.89 -20.14
C ASP A 293 10.23 -33.31 -19.56
N TRP A 294 9.18 -34.12 -19.41
CA TRP A 294 7.92 -33.68 -18.81
C TRP A 294 8.01 -33.42 -17.30
N MET A 295 8.95 -34.04 -16.59
CA MET A 295 9.23 -33.72 -15.18
C MET A 295 10.03 -32.42 -15.01
N ARG A 296 10.73 -31.94 -16.04
CA ARG A 296 11.45 -30.65 -16.03
C ARG A 296 10.55 -29.46 -16.34
N ASN A 297 9.49 -29.68 -17.12
CA ASN A 297 8.54 -28.63 -17.49
C ASN A 297 7.58 -28.29 -16.34
N ASN A 298 7.09 -27.06 -16.34
CA ASN A 298 6.19 -26.58 -15.30
C ASN A 298 4.83 -27.31 -15.40
N GLN A 299 4.41 -27.96 -14.31
CA GLN A 299 3.14 -28.70 -14.27
C GLN A 299 2.00 -27.72 -13.95
N ARG A 300 1.23 -27.33 -14.97
CA ARG A 300 0.14 -26.36 -14.83
C ARG A 300 -1.10 -26.99 -14.21
N ASN A 301 -1.51 -26.47 -13.05
CA ASN A 301 -2.69 -26.92 -12.30
C ASN A 301 -2.71 -28.45 -12.04
N ALA A 302 -1.53 -29.06 -11.96
CA ALA A 302 -1.39 -30.50 -11.79
C ALA A 302 -0.17 -30.83 -10.92
N SER A 303 -0.17 -32.02 -10.33
CA SER A 303 1.04 -32.61 -9.81
C SER A 303 1.10 -34.12 -10.05
N PHE A 304 2.17 -34.56 -10.68
CA PHE A 304 2.43 -35.97 -10.97
C PHE A 304 3.94 -36.26 -11.04
N GLU A 305 4.24 -37.55 -10.94
CA GLU A 305 5.54 -38.14 -11.20
C GLU A 305 5.44 -39.07 -12.40
N MET A 306 6.55 -39.24 -13.12
CA MET A 306 6.62 -40.13 -14.27
C MET A 306 7.83 -41.06 -14.17
N GLN A 307 7.60 -42.35 -14.43
CA GLN A 307 8.65 -43.36 -14.42
C GLN A 307 8.57 -44.26 -15.65
N ALA A 308 9.67 -44.37 -16.38
CA ALA A 308 9.79 -45.30 -17.48
C ALA A 308 10.04 -46.72 -16.96
N SER A 309 9.42 -47.71 -17.59
CA SER A 309 9.64 -49.13 -17.35
C SER A 309 9.51 -49.94 -18.64
N SER A 310 9.89 -51.21 -18.59
CA SER A 310 9.70 -52.18 -19.67
C SER A 310 8.73 -53.25 -19.21
N THR A 311 7.71 -53.54 -20.01
CA THR A 311 6.79 -54.66 -19.76
C THR A 311 6.71 -55.50 -21.03
N SER A 312 7.11 -56.78 -20.92
CA SER A 312 7.11 -57.73 -22.05
C SER A 312 7.81 -57.19 -23.30
N GLY A 313 8.97 -56.55 -23.10
CA GLY A 313 9.78 -55.96 -24.19
C GLY A 313 9.25 -54.63 -24.74
N ASN A 314 8.11 -54.12 -24.28
CA ASN A 314 7.58 -52.81 -24.68
C ASN A 314 7.94 -51.74 -23.63
N ALA A 315 8.49 -50.62 -24.11
CA ALA A 315 8.71 -49.45 -23.29
C ALA A 315 7.38 -48.77 -22.93
N ILE A 316 7.20 -48.45 -21.66
CA ILE A 316 6.02 -47.76 -21.11
C ILE A 316 6.46 -46.66 -20.16
N VAL A 317 5.64 -45.63 -20.01
CA VAL A 317 5.79 -44.62 -18.94
C VAL A 317 4.59 -44.73 -18.02
N THR A 318 4.83 -44.86 -16.72
CA THR A 318 3.78 -44.77 -15.70
C THR A 318 3.74 -43.35 -15.19
N ILE A 319 2.57 -42.71 -15.27
CA ILE A 319 2.28 -41.43 -14.63
C ILE A 319 1.54 -41.72 -13.34
N THR A 320 2.01 -41.18 -12.22
CA THR A 320 1.35 -41.29 -10.91
C THR A 320 1.13 -39.89 -10.35
N LYS A 321 -0.11 -39.58 -9.96
CA LYS A 321 -0.46 -38.29 -9.38
C LYS A 321 0.17 -38.13 -8.00
N THR A 322 0.45 -36.89 -7.60
CA THR A 322 0.92 -36.59 -6.25
C THR A 322 -0.02 -35.63 -5.53
N ARG A 323 0.09 -35.57 -4.21
CA ARG A 323 -0.66 -34.62 -3.37
C ARG A 323 -0.13 -33.19 -3.42
N LYS A 324 1.03 -32.92 -4.05
CA LYS A 324 1.69 -31.60 -3.96
C LYS A 324 0.82 -30.47 -4.48
N TRP A 325 0.04 -30.69 -5.54
CA TRP A 325 -0.89 -29.68 -6.05
C TRP A 325 -1.99 -29.37 -5.03
N TYR A 326 -2.66 -30.40 -4.50
CA TYR A 326 -3.69 -30.24 -3.46
C TYR A 326 -3.14 -29.53 -2.20
N THR A 327 -1.98 -29.96 -1.70
CA THR A 327 -1.33 -29.32 -0.55
C THR A 327 -0.90 -27.89 -0.88
N GLY A 328 -0.50 -27.59 -2.12
CA GLY A 328 -0.21 -26.24 -2.58
C GLY A 328 -1.45 -25.34 -2.58
N CYS A 329 -2.58 -25.84 -3.09
CA CYS A 329 -3.86 -25.14 -3.03
C CYS A 329 -4.27 -24.85 -1.59
N GLN A 330 -4.17 -25.84 -0.69
CA GLN A 330 -4.44 -25.64 0.73
C GLN A 330 -3.52 -24.59 1.37
N ARG A 331 -2.21 -24.62 1.07
CA ARG A 331 -1.24 -23.65 1.60
C ARG A 331 -1.53 -22.23 1.16
N ASN A 332 -1.85 -22.03 -0.12
CA ASN A 332 -2.19 -20.72 -0.66
C ASN A 332 -3.47 -20.17 -0.01
N CYS A 333 -4.46 -21.01 0.29
CA CYS A 333 -5.66 -20.60 1.03
C CYS A 333 -5.38 -20.29 2.51
N THR A 334 -4.37 -20.91 3.13
CA THR A 334 -3.95 -20.62 4.53
C THR A 334 -2.87 -19.53 4.65
N GLY A 335 -2.40 -19.00 3.52
CA GLY A 335 -1.19 -18.18 3.40
C GLY A 335 -1.38 -16.70 3.70
N THR A 336 -2.01 -16.35 4.82
CA THR A 336 -1.97 -14.99 5.42
C THR A 336 -1.77 -15.09 6.94
N ARG A 337 -0.89 -15.98 7.38
CA ARG A 337 -0.27 -15.92 8.70
C ARG A 337 1.24 -15.84 8.52
N ARG A 338 1.75 -14.63 8.29
CA ARG A 338 3.13 -14.31 8.66
C ARG A 338 3.05 -13.33 9.81
N SER A 339 3.56 -13.82 10.93
CA SER A 339 3.89 -13.15 12.19
C SER A 339 4.69 -11.88 12.00
#